data_AF-A0A2A3L2R6-F1
#
_entry.id   AF-A0A2A3L2R6-F1
#
_cell.length_a   1.000
_cell.length_b   1.000
_cell.length_c   1.000
_cell.angle_alpha   90.00
_cell.angle_beta   90.00
_cell.angle_gamma   90.00
#
_symmetry.space_group_name_H-M   'P 1'
#
loop_
_entity.id
_entity.type
_entity.pdbx_description
1 polymer ?
#
loop_
_entity_poly.entity_id
_entity_poly.type
_entity_poly.pdbx_seq_one_letter_code
_entity_poly.pdbx_strand_id
1 'polypeptide(L)'
;MARGLAKSAPFHRQRNSVADALLLEMYATALAAAGPGDTYAFVTTNSEDFSTVHGDRRQPHNDIADTFAPQHSSYRLGVDGLEKCLRDEFGDYLEELIAEMYFPEEPRRLDEILAAEKEMFDRIWYDRSMYHEQELIEQGKDEELKYLRRVAGPGRARVENTYGAENLGPYNKYEWGMLNGKLSALRWILGDDWDFLDT
;
A
#
# COMPACT_ATOMS: atom_id res chain seq x y z
N MET A 1 12.20 34.14 20.37
CA MET A 1 13.19 34.10 21.48
C MET A 1 12.59 34.36 22.87
N ALA A 2 11.53 35.16 23.02
CA ALA A 2 10.92 35.45 24.34
C ALA A 2 10.24 34.25 25.04
N ARG A 3 9.53 33.37 24.30
CA ARG A 3 8.79 32.21 24.87
C ARG A 3 9.69 31.13 25.49
N GLY A 4 10.90 30.92 24.95
CA GLY A 4 11.87 29.95 25.47
C GLY A 4 12.45 30.33 26.84
N LEU A 5 12.50 31.62 27.16
CA LEU A 5 12.87 32.12 28.50
C LEU A 5 11.70 32.02 29.49
N ALA A 6 10.45 32.10 28.99
CA ALA A 6 9.23 32.03 29.79
C ALA A 6 8.70 30.59 30.03
N LYS A 7 9.34 29.57 29.44
CA LYS A 7 8.88 28.16 29.46
C LYS A 7 7.43 27.97 28.99
N SER A 8 6.96 28.86 28.12
CA SER A 8 5.62 28.79 27.53
C SER A 8 5.61 27.84 26.34
N ALA A 9 4.47 27.21 26.04
CA ALA A 9 4.37 26.29 24.92
C ALA A 9 4.88 26.91 23.59
N PRO A 10 5.63 26.15 22.77
CA PRO A 10 5.95 24.73 22.90
C PRO A 10 7.25 24.42 23.70
N PHE A 11 7.76 25.36 24.51
CA PHE A 11 8.96 25.21 25.35
C PHE A 11 8.73 24.68 26.78
N HIS A 12 7.51 24.24 27.11
CA HIS A 12 7.19 23.67 28.42
C HIS A 12 7.76 22.26 28.63
N ARG A 13 8.25 21.58 27.57
CA ARG A 13 8.88 20.25 27.60
C ARG A 13 10.32 20.27 27.05
N GLN A 14 11.14 19.30 27.44
CA GLN A 14 12.61 19.36 27.24
C GLN A 14 13.12 18.84 25.86
N ARG A 15 12.24 18.42 24.93
CA ARG A 15 12.66 17.84 23.63
C ARG A 15 11.90 18.52 22.47
N ASN A 16 12.59 18.83 21.37
CA ASN A 16 12.09 19.38 20.10
C ASN A 16 11.40 20.78 20.09
N SER A 17 11.30 21.45 21.23
CA SER A 17 10.60 22.73 21.38
C SER A 17 11.05 23.89 20.49
N VAL A 18 12.31 23.91 20.01
CA VAL A 18 12.81 24.99 19.16
C VAL A 18 12.20 24.93 17.76
N ALA A 19 12.16 23.74 17.16
CA ALA A 19 11.57 23.56 15.83
C ALA A 19 10.07 23.84 15.86
N ASP A 20 9.40 23.31 16.89
CA ASP A 20 7.96 23.52 17.12
C ASP A 20 7.63 25.00 17.36
N ALA A 21 8.47 25.73 18.09
CA ALA A 21 8.29 27.16 18.25
C ALA A 21 8.50 27.92 16.94
N LEU A 22 9.50 27.54 16.13
CA LEU A 22 9.71 28.15 14.82
C LEU A 22 8.51 27.92 13.90
N LEU A 23 7.92 26.72 13.89
CA LEU A 23 6.71 26.44 13.11
C LEU A 23 5.55 27.35 13.53
N LEU A 24 5.33 27.53 14.83
CA LEU A 24 4.28 28.41 15.32
C LEU A 24 4.54 29.89 15.00
N GLU A 25 5.78 30.35 15.11
CA GLU A 25 6.15 31.74 14.77
C GLU A 25 6.05 31.99 13.27
N MET A 26 6.44 31.02 12.43
CA MET A 26 6.23 31.08 10.98
C MET A 26 4.74 31.14 10.62
N TYR A 27 3.93 30.32 11.28
CA TYR A 27 2.47 30.35 11.12
C TYR A 27 1.88 31.71 11.52
N ALA A 28 2.26 32.24 12.69
CA ALA A 28 1.81 33.56 13.14
C ALA A 28 2.28 34.69 12.21
N THR A 29 3.47 34.58 11.63
CA THR A 29 3.99 35.53 10.63
C THR A 29 3.17 35.49 9.34
N ALA A 30 2.84 34.29 8.85
CA ALA A 30 2.00 34.13 7.67
C ALA A 30 0.59 34.70 7.92
N LEU A 31 0.01 34.41 9.09
CA LEU A 31 -1.28 34.92 9.50
C LEU A 31 -1.31 36.46 9.55
N ALA A 32 -0.25 37.09 10.07
CA ALA A 32 -0.14 38.55 10.11
C ALA A 32 0.00 39.20 8.72
N ALA A 33 0.46 38.44 7.72
CA ALA A 33 0.57 38.87 6.33
C ALA A 33 -0.66 38.49 5.46
N ALA A 34 -1.70 37.94 6.07
CA ALA A 34 -2.90 37.46 5.38
C ALA A 34 -3.61 38.57 4.57
N GLY A 35 -3.93 38.26 3.32
CA GLY A 35 -4.78 39.08 2.47
C GLY A 35 -6.28 38.88 2.76
N PRO A 36 -7.15 39.74 2.20
CA PRO A 36 -8.60 39.54 2.31
C PRO A 36 -9.03 38.21 1.68
N GLY A 37 -9.62 37.32 2.48
CA GLY A 37 -10.10 36.02 2.04
C GLY A 37 -9.14 34.85 2.30
N ASP A 38 -7.91 35.12 2.77
CA ASP A 38 -6.99 34.04 3.13
C ASP A 38 -7.41 33.38 4.46
N THR A 39 -7.46 32.05 4.48
CA THR A 39 -7.67 31.21 5.67
C THR A 39 -6.42 30.38 5.95
N TYR A 40 -6.08 30.24 7.23
CA TYR A 40 -4.91 29.51 7.68
C TYR A 40 -5.30 28.44 8.71
N ALA A 41 -4.61 27.30 8.65
CA ALA A 41 -4.78 26.22 9.59
C ALA A 41 -3.43 25.69 10.07
N PHE A 42 -3.24 25.61 11.39
CA PHE A 42 -2.13 24.93 12.02
C PHE A 42 -2.56 23.49 12.34
N VAL A 43 -2.04 22.54 11.57
CA VAL A 43 -2.36 21.13 11.72
C VAL A 43 -1.14 20.38 12.27
N THR A 44 -1.31 19.65 13.37
CA THR A 44 -0.21 18.91 14.00
C THR A 44 -0.65 17.56 14.55
N THR A 45 0.26 16.61 14.65
CA THR A 45 0.08 15.37 15.43
C THR A 45 0.68 15.48 16.83
N ASN A 46 1.50 16.51 17.09
CA ASN A 46 2.11 16.76 18.39
C ASN A 46 1.09 17.40 19.36
N SER A 47 0.19 16.56 19.87
CA SER A 47 -0.77 16.99 20.91
C SER A 47 -0.13 17.28 22.26
N GLU A 48 1.09 16.79 22.47
CA GLU A 48 1.80 17.00 23.72
C GLU A 48 2.19 18.47 23.89
N ASP A 49 2.66 19.11 22.81
CA ASP A 49 3.17 20.47 22.91
C ASP A 49 2.18 21.55 22.48
N PHE A 50 1.23 21.22 21.61
CA PHE A 50 0.33 22.22 21.04
C PHE A 50 -1.12 22.11 21.48
N SER A 51 -1.52 21.05 22.16
CA SER A 51 -2.90 20.89 22.65
C SER A 51 -3.02 21.27 24.12
N THR A 52 -4.25 21.52 24.58
CA THR A 52 -4.53 21.61 26.01
C THR A 52 -4.05 20.36 26.76
N VAL A 53 -3.41 20.57 27.92
CA VAL A 53 -2.90 19.49 28.79
C VAL A 53 -4.05 18.73 29.47
N HIS A 54 -5.17 19.43 29.71
CA HIS A 54 -6.35 18.87 30.35
C HIS A 54 -7.61 19.21 29.53
N GLY A 55 -8.34 18.17 29.11
CA GLY A 55 -9.56 18.31 28.31
C GLY A 55 -9.42 17.75 26.90
N ASP A 56 -10.23 18.28 25.98
CA ASP A 56 -10.22 17.85 24.58
C ASP A 56 -8.94 18.33 23.88
N ARG A 57 -8.07 17.38 23.51
CA ARG A 57 -6.80 17.65 22.81
C ARG A 57 -6.99 18.28 21.43
N ARG A 58 -8.21 18.34 20.90
CA ARG A 58 -8.51 19.12 19.68
C ARG A 58 -8.49 20.62 19.92
N GLN A 59 -8.43 21.07 21.16
CA GLN A 59 -8.25 22.48 21.51
C GLN A 59 -6.76 22.83 21.66
N PRO A 60 -6.35 24.02 21.20
CA PRO A 60 -4.97 24.46 21.32
C PRO A 60 -4.58 24.64 22.80
N HIS A 61 -3.28 24.59 23.07
CA HIS A 61 -2.73 24.92 24.38
C HIS A 61 -3.04 26.39 24.73
N ASN A 62 -3.34 26.68 26.00
CA ASN A 62 -3.75 28.02 26.44
C ASN A 62 -2.72 29.10 26.07
N ASP A 63 -1.43 28.83 26.21
CA ASP A 63 -0.33 29.75 25.85
C ASP A 63 -0.30 30.20 24.38
N ILE A 64 -1.00 29.48 23.50
CA ILE A 64 -1.04 29.74 22.06
C ILE A 64 -2.48 29.91 21.54
N ALA A 65 -3.48 29.86 22.41
CA ALA A 65 -4.89 29.94 22.03
C ALA A 65 -5.23 31.25 21.31
N ASP A 66 -4.60 32.36 21.73
CA ASP A 66 -4.80 33.68 21.11
C ASP A 66 -4.41 33.71 19.63
N THR A 67 -3.44 32.88 19.20
CA THR A 67 -3.04 32.74 17.80
C THR A 67 -4.19 32.19 16.93
N PHE A 68 -5.14 31.49 17.54
CA PHE A 68 -6.28 30.85 16.88
C PHE A 68 -7.62 31.54 17.18
N ALA A 69 -7.61 32.67 17.89
CA ALA A 69 -8.80 33.47 18.13
C ALA A 69 -9.36 34.18 16.87
N PRO A 70 -8.54 34.63 15.88
CA PRO A 70 -9.05 35.20 14.65
C PRO A 70 -9.86 34.19 13.82
N GLN A 71 -10.92 34.65 13.15
CA GLN A 71 -11.81 33.78 12.35
C GLN A 71 -11.10 33.05 11.19
N HIS A 72 -10.00 33.60 10.71
CA HIS A 72 -9.20 33.07 9.60
C HIS A 72 -8.01 32.22 10.08
N SER A 73 -7.94 31.89 11.37
CA SER A 73 -6.89 31.05 11.97
C SER A 73 -7.53 29.86 12.65
N SER A 74 -7.05 28.65 12.38
CA SER A 74 -7.61 27.44 12.96
C SER A 74 -6.56 26.48 13.47
N TYR A 75 -6.85 25.82 14.60
CA TYR A 75 -6.05 24.71 15.12
C TYR A 75 -6.74 23.39 14.79
N ARG A 76 -5.96 22.39 14.35
CA ARG A 76 -6.45 21.06 13.99
C ARG A 76 -5.45 19.98 14.42
N LEU A 77 -5.97 18.82 14.81
CA LEU A 77 -5.17 17.71 15.32
C LEU A 77 -5.25 16.50 14.37
N GLY A 78 -4.10 16.01 13.95
CA GLY A 78 -3.94 14.78 13.17
C GLY A 78 -4.54 14.82 11.77
N VAL A 79 -4.62 13.63 11.17
CA VAL A 79 -5.14 13.44 9.81
C VAL A 79 -6.62 13.82 9.73
N ASP A 80 -7.44 13.41 10.70
CA ASP A 80 -8.86 13.79 10.77
C ASP A 80 -9.04 15.32 10.81
N GLY A 81 -8.15 16.02 11.53
CA GLY A 81 -8.15 17.48 11.59
C GLY A 81 -7.77 18.13 10.27
N LEU A 82 -6.79 17.56 9.55
CA LEU A 82 -6.43 17.98 8.20
C LEU A 82 -7.59 17.79 7.23
N GLU A 83 -8.17 16.59 7.21
CA GLU A 83 -9.30 16.24 6.35
C GLU A 83 -10.45 17.20 6.58
N LYS A 84 -10.84 17.41 7.84
CA LYS A 84 -11.91 18.35 8.17
C LYS A 84 -11.60 19.77 7.71
N CYS A 85 -10.37 20.25 7.90
CA CYS A 85 -9.97 21.57 7.44
C CYS A 85 -10.12 21.73 5.92
N LEU A 86 -9.67 20.73 5.16
CA LEU A 86 -9.78 20.75 3.71
C LEU A 86 -11.24 20.69 3.27
N ARG A 87 -12.07 19.87 3.92
CA ARG A 87 -13.51 19.79 3.63
C ARG A 87 -14.25 21.08 3.97
N ASP A 88 -13.93 21.71 5.11
CA ASP A 88 -14.55 22.96 5.54
C ASP A 88 -14.28 24.09 4.53
N GLU A 89 -13.07 24.12 3.92
CA GLU A 89 -12.66 25.17 2.97
C GLU A 89 -13.08 24.88 1.53
N PHE A 90 -12.82 23.66 1.05
CA PHE A 90 -12.98 23.31 -0.36
C PHE A 90 -14.31 22.62 -0.66
N GLY A 91 -15.04 22.12 0.35
CA GLY A 91 -16.34 21.49 0.18
C GLY A 91 -16.34 20.40 -0.90
N ASP A 92 -17.32 20.47 -1.81
CA ASP A 92 -17.51 19.51 -2.90
C ASP A 92 -16.33 19.50 -3.90
N TYR A 93 -15.59 20.60 -4.04
CA TYR A 93 -14.42 20.66 -4.93
C TYR A 93 -13.31 19.69 -4.50
N LEU A 94 -13.16 19.47 -3.19
CA LEU A 94 -12.21 18.47 -2.69
C LEU A 94 -12.60 17.06 -3.14
N GLU A 95 -13.89 16.74 -3.13
CA GLU A 95 -14.38 15.42 -3.55
C GLU A 95 -14.19 15.21 -5.05
N GLU A 96 -14.46 16.23 -5.86
CA GLU A 96 -14.17 16.20 -7.30
C GLU A 96 -12.68 15.96 -7.56
N LEU A 97 -11.80 16.70 -6.87
CA LEU A 97 -10.35 16.55 -7.02
C LEU A 97 -9.86 15.17 -6.57
N ILE A 98 -10.36 14.64 -5.46
CA ILE A 98 -10.04 13.28 -5.00
C ILE A 98 -10.49 12.26 -6.04
N ALA A 99 -11.71 12.38 -6.58
CA ALA A 99 -12.21 11.47 -7.61
C ALA A 99 -11.38 11.52 -8.90
N GLU A 100 -10.85 12.69 -9.28
CA GLU A 100 -9.99 12.84 -10.45
C GLU A 100 -8.56 12.30 -10.23
N MET A 101 -8.02 12.44 -9.02
CA MET A 101 -6.62 12.09 -8.73
C MET A 101 -6.43 10.69 -8.15
N TYR A 102 -7.44 10.15 -7.47
CA TYR A 102 -7.39 8.85 -6.83
C TYR A 102 -7.99 7.79 -7.74
N PHE A 103 -7.11 7.07 -8.45
CA PHE A 103 -7.45 5.81 -9.10
C PHE A 103 -7.08 4.67 -8.13
N PRO A 104 -8.00 4.17 -7.29
CA PRO A 104 -7.73 2.98 -6.53
C PRO A 104 -7.61 1.80 -7.50
N GLU A 105 -6.38 1.44 -7.87
CA GLU A 105 -6.11 0.09 -8.33
C GLU A 105 -6.26 -0.82 -7.11
N GLU A 106 -7.45 -1.39 -6.93
CA GLU A 106 -7.65 -2.37 -5.85
C GLU A 106 -6.71 -3.56 -6.09
N PRO A 107 -5.82 -3.88 -5.11
CA PRO A 107 -4.98 -5.06 -5.22
C PRO A 107 -5.83 -6.31 -5.41
N ARG A 108 -5.33 -7.29 -6.17
CA ARG A 108 -5.95 -8.61 -6.26
C ARG A 108 -6.11 -9.20 -4.87
N ARG A 109 -7.26 -9.82 -4.60
CA ARG A 109 -7.49 -10.53 -3.35
C ARG A 109 -6.56 -11.72 -3.25
N LEU A 110 -6.22 -12.13 -2.03
CA LEU A 110 -5.30 -13.24 -1.78
C LEU A 110 -5.75 -14.54 -2.46
N ASP A 111 -7.05 -14.83 -2.46
CA ASP A 111 -7.61 -16.01 -3.13
C ASP A 111 -7.50 -15.94 -4.67
N GLU A 112 -7.63 -14.75 -5.27
CA GLU A 112 -7.37 -14.56 -6.69
C GLU A 112 -5.89 -14.81 -7.03
N ILE A 113 -4.97 -14.32 -6.19
CA ILE A 113 -3.52 -14.54 -6.35
C ILE A 113 -3.19 -16.02 -6.23
N LEU A 114 -3.72 -16.71 -5.22
CA LEU A 114 -3.51 -18.15 -5.01
C LEU A 114 -4.10 -18.99 -6.16
N ALA A 115 -5.27 -18.61 -6.68
CA ALA A 115 -5.86 -19.29 -7.84
C ALA A 115 -4.99 -19.12 -9.10
N ALA A 116 -4.47 -17.91 -9.34
CA ALA A 116 -3.57 -17.64 -10.45
C ALA A 116 -2.22 -18.38 -10.30
N GLU A 117 -1.65 -18.43 -9.10
CA GLU A 117 -0.41 -19.17 -8.81
C GLU A 117 -0.60 -20.66 -9.13
N LYS A 118 -1.71 -21.22 -8.63
CA LYS A 118 -2.08 -22.61 -8.87
C LYS A 118 -2.25 -22.92 -10.36
N GLU A 119 -2.86 -22.01 -11.12
CA GLU A 119 -3.01 -22.19 -12.56
C GLU A 119 -1.64 -22.22 -13.25
N MET A 120 -0.74 -21.29 -12.92
CA MET A 120 0.59 -21.28 -13.52
C MET A 120 1.39 -22.54 -13.14
N PHE A 121 1.30 -22.96 -11.87
CA PHE A 121 1.89 -24.21 -11.39
C PHE A 121 1.38 -25.42 -12.18
N ASP A 122 0.06 -25.59 -12.28
CA ASP A 122 -0.53 -26.75 -12.94
C ASP A 122 -0.14 -26.81 -14.42
N ARG A 123 -0.09 -25.66 -15.12
CA ARG A 123 0.31 -25.58 -16.52
C ARG A 123 1.78 -25.97 -16.72
N ILE A 124 2.68 -25.45 -15.88
CA ILE A 124 4.12 -25.76 -15.96
C ILE A 124 4.37 -27.22 -15.59
N TRP A 125 3.76 -27.71 -14.50
CA TRP A 125 3.87 -29.11 -14.08
C TRP A 125 3.36 -30.06 -15.16
N TYR A 126 2.20 -29.76 -15.77
CA TYR A 126 1.63 -30.58 -16.83
C TYR A 126 2.57 -30.67 -18.04
N ASP A 127 3.04 -29.53 -18.55
CA ASP A 127 3.96 -29.48 -19.69
C ASP A 127 5.27 -30.23 -19.41
N ARG A 128 5.88 -30.02 -18.23
CA ARG A 128 7.06 -30.78 -17.77
C ARG A 128 6.79 -32.28 -17.69
N SER A 129 5.62 -32.68 -17.19
CA SER A 129 5.25 -34.08 -17.09
C SER A 129 5.12 -34.73 -18.47
N MET A 130 4.57 -34.03 -19.46
CA MET A 130 4.42 -34.51 -20.83
C MET A 130 5.78 -34.64 -21.52
N TYR A 131 6.66 -33.65 -21.31
CA TYR A 131 8.04 -33.69 -21.81
C TYR A 131 8.81 -34.89 -21.24
N HIS A 132 8.73 -35.12 -19.93
CA HIS A 132 9.40 -36.26 -19.30
C HIS A 132 8.90 -37.61 -19.85
N GLU A 133 7.61 -37.73 -20.16
CA GLU A 133 7.09 -38.91 -20.83
C GLU A 133 7.70 -39.11 -22.23
N GLN A 134 7.84 -38.04 -23.02
CA GLN A 134 8.48 -38.11 -24.33
C GLN A 134 9.93 -38.57 -24.22
N GLU A 135 10.70 -38.05 -23.25
CA GLU A 135 12.08 -38.49 -22.99
C GLU A 135 12.17 -39.99 -22.65
N LEU A 136 11.27 -40.50 -21.81
CA LEU A 136 11.25 -41.92 -21.45
C LEU A 136 10.92 -42.82 -22.64
N ILE A 137 10.03 -42.37 -23.54
CA ILE A 137 9.71 -43.06 -24.79
C ILE A 137 10.94 -43.11 -25.70
N GLU A 138 11.61 -41.98 -25.91
CA GLU A 138 12.82 -41.89 -26.74
C GLU A 138 13.98 -42.74 -26.21
N GLN A 139 14.09 -42.87 -24.89
CA GLN A 139 15.11 -43.69 -24.22
C GLN A 139 14.73 -45.17 -24.11
N GLY A 140 13.50 -45.58 -24.49
CA GLY A 140 13.03 -46.97 -24.41
C GLY A 140 12.89 -47.48 -22.97
N LYS A 141 12.58 -46.61 -22.01
CA LYS A 141 12.50 -46.94 -20.57
C LYS A 141 11.08 -47.34 -20.16
N ASP A 142 10.62 -48.50 -20.61
CA ASP A 142 9.23 -48.94 -20.49
C ASP A 142 8.72 -49.03 -19.03
N GLU A 143 9.55 -49.49 -18.09
CA GLU A 143 9.14 -49.62 -16.69
C GLU A 143 9.02 -48.26 -15.99
N GLU A 144 9.92 -47.32 -16.26
CA GLU A 144 9.83 -45.93 -15.77
C GLU A 144 8.62 -45.22 -16.39
N LEU A 145 8.34 -45.44 -17.68
CA LEU A 145 7.18 -44.88 -18.36
C LEU A 145 5.85 -45.36 -17.75
N LYS A 146 5.73 -46.66 -17.46
CA LYS A 146 4.55 -47.21 -16.77
C LYS A 146 4.38 -46.59 -15.38
N TYR A 147 5.48 -46.42 -14.65
CA TYR A 147 5.46 -45.79 -13.34
C TYR A 147 5.00 -44.32 -13.43
N LEU A 148 5.58 -43.53 -14.35
CA LEU A 148 5.22 -42.13 -14.55
C LEU A 148 3.73 -41.98 -14.88
N ARG A 149 3.22 -42.75 -15.84
CA ARG A 149 1.79 -42.69 -16.22
C ARG A 149 0.87 -43.04 -15.05
N ARG A 150 1.26 -43.98 -14.19
CA ARG A 150 0.50 -44.33 -12.98
C ARG A 150 0.47 -43.19 -11.96
N VAL A 151 1.57 -42.48 -11.77
CA VAL A 151 1.70 -41.40 -10.77
C VAL A 151 1.14 -40.07 -11.29
N ALA A 152 1.54 -39.65 -12.48
CA ALA A 152 1.16 -38.36 -13.06
C ALA A 152 -0.22 -38.38 -13.73
N GLY A 153 -0.71 -39.55 -14.18
CA GLY A 153 -1.96 -39.68 -14.93
C GLY A 153 -3.18 -39.02 -14.25
N PRO A 154 -3.47 -39.32 -12.97
CA PRO A 154 -4.57 -38.66 -12.27
C PRO A 154 -4.42 -37.14 -12.16
N GLY A 155 -3.18 -36.66 -11.99
CA GLY A 155 -2.87 -35.22 -11.95
C GLY A 155 -3.10 -34.57 -13.31
N ARG A 156 -2.64 -35.19 -14.40
CA ARG A 156 -2.86 -34.70 -15.78
C ARG A 156 -4.33 -34.63 -16.12
N ALA A 157 -5.10 -35.69 -15.85
CA ALA A 157 -6.54 -35.71 -16.06
C ALA A 157 -7.26 -34.59 -15.28
N ARG A 158 -6.82 -34.31 -14.05
CA ARG A 158 -7.35 -33.17 -13.27
C ARG A 158 -7.07 -31.84 -13.97
N VAL A 159 -5.83 -31.62 -14.43
CA VAL A 159 -5.42 -30.38 -15.11
C VAL A 159 -6.17 -30.20 -16.43
N GLU A 160 -6.26 -31.25 -17.26
CA GLU A 160 -7.03 -31.27 -18.51
C GLU A 160 -8.51 -30.94 -18.29
N ASN A 161 -9.13 -31.53 -17.26
CA ASN A 161 -10.53 -31.23 -16.91
C ASN A 161 -10.73 -29.81 -16.37
N THR A 162 -9.70 -29.21 -15.74
CA THR A 162 -9.80 -27.88 -15.13
C THR A 162 -9.63 -26.77 -16.16
N TYR A 163 -8.66 -26.91 -17.07
CA TYR A 163 -8.28 -25.83 -17.99
C TYR A 163 -8.68 -26.09 -19.45
N GLY A 164 -9.12 -27.32 -19.78
CA GLY A 164 -9.32 -27.75 -21.16
C GLY A 164 -7.99 -28.17 -21.82
N ALA A 165 -7.94 -29.36 -22.40
CA ALA A 165 -6.72 -29.91 -22.99
C ALA A 165 -6.18 -29.03 -24.14
N GLU A 166 -7.07 -28.34 -24.85
CA GLU A 166 -6.74 -27.40 -25.94
C GLU A 166 -6.09 -26.10 -25.46
N ASN A 167 -6.21 -25.75 -24.18
CA ASN A 167 -5.59 -24.57 -23.59
C ASN A 167 -4.26 -24.89 -22.90
N LEU A 168 -3.86 -26.16 -22.90
CA LEU A 168 -2.58 -26.62 -22.41
C LEU A 168 -1.58 -26.67 -23.58
N GLY A 169 -0.30 -26.88 -23.27
CA GLY A 169 0.78 -26.89 -24.26
C GLY A 169 0.56 -27.86 -25.44
N PRO A 170 1.52 -27.89 -26.39
CA PRO A 170 2.89 -27.46 -26.22
C PRO A 170 3.07 -25.95 -26.27
N TYR A 171 3.88 -25.41 -25.37
CA TYR A 171 4.25 -24.00 -25.32
C TYR A 171 5.53 -23.73 -26.11
N ASN A 172 5.57 -22.61 -26.82
CA ASN A 172 6.82 -22.12 -27.40
C ASN A 172 7.71 -21.48 -26.31
N LYS A 173 8.98 -21.18 -26.64
CA LYS A 173 9.96 -20.62 -25.68
C LYS A 173 9.48 -19.32 -25.02
N TYR A 174 8.76 -18.48 -25.75
CA TYR A 174 8.24 -17.22 -25.23
C TYR A 174 7.08 -17.47 -24.25
N GLU A 175 6.12 -18.31 -24.62
CA GLU A 175 5.00 -18.69 -23.75
C GLU A 175 5.48 -19.35 -22.47
N TRP A 176 6.47 -20.25 -22.59
CA TRP A 176 7.08 -20.91 -21.44
C TRP A 176 7.79 -19.92 -20.51
N GLY A 177 8.53 -18.96 -21.07
CA GLY A 177 9.13 -17.87 -20.30
C GLY A 177 8.09 -16.99 -19.60
N MET A 178 6.96 -16.71 -20.27
CA MET A 178 5.86 -15.93 -19.72
C MET A 178 5.16 -16.68 -18.56
N LEU A 179 4.94 -17.99 -18.67
CA LEU A 179 4.37 -18.81 -17.60
C LEU A 179 5.28 -18.79 -16.36
N ASN A 180 6.58 -19.05 -16.52
CA ASN A 180 7.53 -19.03 -15.41
C ASN A 180 7.66 -17.62 -14.80
N GLY A 181 7.66 -16.56 -15.62
CA GLY A 181 7.69 -15.18 -15.13
C GLY A 181 6.46 -14.81 -14.31
N LYS A 182 5.26 -15.22 -14.76
CA LYS A 182 4.01 -15.03 -14.00
C LYS A 182 4.05 -15.82 -12.68
N LEU A 183 4.47 -17.07 -12.70
CA LEU A 183 4.60 -17.89 -11.50
C LEU A 183 5.56 -17.25 -10.48
N SER A 184 6.74 -16.84 -10.94
CA SER A 184 7.76 -16.17 -10.12
C SER A 184 7.21 -14.89 -9.46
N ALA A 185 6.53 -14.04 -10.24
CA ALA A 185 5.94 -12.81 -9.71
C ALA A 185 4.84 -13.08 -8.67
N LEU A 186 3.98 -14.09 -8.89
CA LEU A 186 2.93 -14.46 -7.95
C LEU A 186 3.52 -15.02 -6.65
N ARG A 187 4.51 -15.90 -6.73
CA ARG A 187 5.21 -16.47 -5.58
C ARG A 187 5.99 -15.42 -4.78
N TRP A 188 6.64 -14.49 -5.47
CA TRP A 188 7.31 -13.36 -4.83
C TRP A 188 6.34 -12.50 -4.01
N ILE A 189 5.16 -12.18 -4.56
CA ILE A 189 4.10 -11.46 -3.82
C ILE A 189 3.59 -12.28 -2.62
N LEU A 190 3.57 -13.61 -2.72
CA LEU A 190 3.19 -14.53 -1.64
C LEU A 190 4.29 -14.75 -0.59
N GLY A 191 5.51 -14.23 -0.83
CA GLY A 191 6.62 -14.23 0.13
C GLY A 191 7.78 -15.17 -0.19
N ASP A 192 7.77 -15.84 -1.34
CA ASP A 192 8.90 -16.65 -1.81
C ASP A 192 10.01 -15.78 -2.44
N ASP A 193 11.22 -16.32 -2.55
CA ASP A 193 12.32 -15.68 -3.28
C ASP A 193 12.11 -15.72 -4.80
N TRP A 194 12.78 -14.80 -5.50
CA TRP A 194 12.88 -14.86 -6.95
C TRP A 194 13.44 -16.21 -7.41
N ASP A 195 12.98 -16.66 -8.58
CA ASP A 195 13.39 -17.92 -9.22
C ASP A 195 12.95 -19.20 -8.48
N PHE A 196 12.08 -19.11 -7.46
CA PHE A 196 11.43 -20.28 -6.88
C PHE A 196 10.39 -20.86 -7.87
N LEU A 197 10.86 -21.73 -8.79
CA LEU A 197 10.09 -22.28 -9.93
C LEU A 197 9.90 -23.80 -9.86
N ASP A 198 10.01 -24.37 -8.66
CA ASP A 198 9.70 -25.78 -8.43
C ASP A 198 8.21 -26.02 -8.66
N THR A 199 7.91 -26.97 -9.56
CA THR A 199 6.54 -27.40 -9.88
C THR A 199 6.45 -28.89 -10.00
#